data_AF-A0A8S3HV86-F1
#
_entry.id   AF-A0A8S3HV86-F1
#
_cell.length_a   1.000
_cell.length_b   1.000
_cell.length_c   1.000
_cell.angle_alpha   90.00
_cell.angle_beta   90.00
_cell.angle_gamma   90.00
#
_symmetry.space_group_name_H-M   'P 1'
#
loop_
_entity.id
_entity.type
_entity.pdbx_description
1 polymer ?
#
loop_
_entity_poly.entity_id
_entity_poly.type
_entity_poly.pdbx_seq_one_letter_code
_entity_poly.pdbx_strand_id
1 'polypeptide(L)' 'VLLFEMIFGYRPFEHIHDNFDKMTHIARLTDTPIIPPINNPHVRDIIQQCLQINPARRPTAQQILQHPFFTF' A
#
# COMPACT_ATOMS: atom_id res chain seq x y z
N VAL A 1 -3.40 4.24 -0.61
CA VAL A 1 -3.07 4.81 -1.94
C VAL A 1 -2.38 6.16 -1.81
N LEU A 2 -3.01 7.18 -1.20
CA LEU A 2 -2.41 8.52 -1.09
C LEU A 2 -1.02 8.54 -0.43
N LEU A 3 -0.82 7.79 0.68
CA LEU A 3 0.49 7.71 1.32
C LEU A 3 1.59 7.16 0.40
N PHE A 4 1.27 6.14 -0.40
CA PHE A 4 2.19 5.60 -1.41
C PHE A 4 2.54 6.67 -2.45
N GLU A 5 1.53 7.38 -2.97
CA GLU A 5 1.71 8.43 -3.98
C GLU A 5 2.56 9.59 -3.45
N MET A 6 2.39 9.98 -2.18
CA MET A 6 3.22 11.02 -1.55
C MET A 6 4.69 10.60 -1.40
N ILE A 7 4.96 9.31 -1.18
CA ILE A 7 6.33 8.80 -0.97
C ILE A 7 7.05 8.56 -2.29
N PHE A 8 6.35 8.01 -3.29
CA PHE A 8 6.95 7.58 -4.54
C PHE A 8 6.72 8.54 -5.71
N GLY A 9 5.77 9.47 -5.60
CA GLY A 9 5.43 10.44 -6.65
C GLY A 9 4.54 9.87 -7.77
N TYR A 10 4.07 8.63 -7.64
CA TYR A 10 3.21 7.96 -8.62
C TYR A 10 2.24 7.00 -7.92
N ARG A 11 1.19 6.56 -8.62
CA ARG A 11 0.16 5.69 -8.04
C ARG A 11 0.57 4.21 -8.04
N PRO A 12 0.08 3.40 -7.07
CA PRO A 12 0.16 1.95 -7.20
C PRO A 12 -0.42 1.49 -8.55
N PHE A 13 0.27 0.58 -9.23
CA PHE A 13 -0.12 0.03 -10.53
C PHE A 13 -0.26 1.06 -11.66
N GLU A 14 0.44 2.20 -11.59
CA GLU A 14 0.39 3.23 -12.63
C GLU A 14 0.83 2.71 -14.02
N HIS A 15 1.72 1.72 -14.05
CA HIS A 15 2.17 1.05 -15.27
C HIS A 15 1.05 0.31 -16.04
N ILE A 16 -0.13 0.09 -15.44
CA ILE A 16 -1.29 -0.49 -16.11
C ILE A 16 -2.19 0.66 -16.57
N HIS A 17 -2.26 0.90 -17.88
CA HIS A 17 -2.94 2.07 -18.41
C HIS A 17 -4.45 1.86 -18.57
N ASP A 18 -4.86 0.66 -18.99
CA ASP A 18 -6.27 0.30 -19.12
C ASP A 18 -6.91 0.06 -17.74
N ASN A 19 -8.09 0.65 -17.52
CA ASN A 19 -8.77 0.58 -16.23
C ASN A 19 -9.40 -0.79 -15.95
N PHE A 20 -9.86 -1.49 -16.99
CA PHE A 20 -10.43 -2.83 -16.85
C PHE A 20 -9.33 -3.84 -16.50
N ASP A 21 -8.18 -3.75 -17.17
CA ASP A 21 -7.00 -4.57 -16.86
C ASP A 21 -6.47 -4.29 -15.45
N LYS A 22 -6.43 -3.01 -15.04
CA LYS A 22 -6.03 -2.61 -13.69
C LYS A 22 -6.97 -3.18 -12.63
N MET A 23 -8.27 -3.06 -12.83
CA MET A 23 -9.28 -3.61 -11.92
C MET A 23 -9.15 -5.14 -11.83
N THR A 24 -9.00 -5.81 -12.98
CA THR A 24 -8.84 -7.27 -13.04
C THR A 24 -7.54 -7.72 -12.37
N HIS A 25 -6.45 -6.97 -12.55
CA HIS A 25 -5.18 -7.22 -11.89
C HIS A 25 -5.33 -7.13 -10.36
N ILE A 26 -5.91 -6.03 -9.86
CA ILE A 26 -6.13 -5.83 -8.42
C ILE A 26 -7.03 -6.92 -7.84
N ALA A 27 -8.09 -7.32 -8.54
CA ALA A 27 -9.02 -8.36 -8.10
C ALA A 27 -8.39 -9.75 -8.01
N ARG A 28 -7.32 -10.01 -8.77
CA ARG A 28 -6.60 -11.30 -8.79
C ARG A 28 -5.40 -11.35 -7.86
N LEU A 29 -5.01 -10.23 -7.23
CA LEU A 29 -3.91 -10.23 -6.27
C LEU A 29 -4.27 -11.13 -5.08
N THR A 30 -3.37 -12.06 -4.76
CA THR A 30 -3.48 -12.91 -3.56
C THR A 30 -2.73 -12.30 -2.38
N ASP A 31 -1.68 -11.55 -2.67
CA ASP A 31 -0.73 -11.01 -1.71
C ASP A 31 -0.58 -9.49 -1.85
N THR A 32 -0.01 -8.88 -0.81
CA THR A 32 0.24 -7.43 -0.79
C THR A 32 1.14 -7.05 -1.97
N PRO A 33 0.83 -5.96 -2.71
CA PRO A 33 1.61 -5.56 -3.86
C PRO A 33 3.08 -5.32 -3.53
N ILE A 34 3.94 -5.63 -4.50
CA ILE A 34 5.38 -5.40 -4.38
C ILE A 34 5.63 -3.89 -4.26
N ILE A 35 6.19 -3.49 -3.13
CA ILE A 35 6.59 -2.12 -2.88
C ILE A 35 8.02 -1.93 -3.38
N PRO A 36 8.32 -0.82 -4.08
CA PRO A 36 9.70 -0.48 -4.44
C PRO A 36 10.61 -0.43 -3.20
N PRO A 37 11.93 -0.64 -3.37
CA PRO A 37 12.86 -0.59 -2.24
C PRO A 37 12.83 0.78 -1.53
N ILE A 38 12.62 0.76 -0.21
CA ILE A 38 12.65 1.93 0.67
C ILE A 38 13.63 1.65 1.82
N ASN A 39 14.46 2.64 2.15
CA ASN A 39 15.44 2.53 3.23
C ASN A 39 14.82 2.58 4.64
N ASN A 40 13.73 3.33 4.81
CA ASN A 40 13.02 3.42 6.09
C ASN A 40 12.08 2.20 6.28
N PRO A 41 12.35 1.31 7.25
CA PRO A 41 11.54 0.11 7.47
C PRO A 41 10.12 0.42 7.93
N HIS A 42 9.91 1.50 8.70
CA HIS A 42 8.58 1.90 9.17
C HIS A 42 7.71 2.41 8.02
N VAL A 43 8.32 3.10 7.05
CA VAL A 43 7.62 3.56 5.83
C VAL A 43 7.21 2.38 4.97
N ARG A 44 8.10 1.39 4.81
CA ARG A 44 7.76 0.16 4.10
C ARG A 44 6.61 -0.58 4.79
N ASP A 45 6.71 -0.77 6.11
CA ASP A 45 5.75 -1.56 6.88
C ASP A 45 4.34 -0.93 6.85
N ILE A 46 4.22 0.38 7.12
CA ILE A 46 2.92 1.06 7.10
C ILE A 46 2.24 0.98 5.71
N ILE A 47 3.01 1.12 4.62
CA ILE A 47 2.46 0.98 3.27
C ILE A 47 1.98 -0.46 3.03
N GLN A 48 2.75 -1.48 3.44
CA GLN A 48 2.35 -2.89 3.30
C GLN A 48 1.05 -3.16 4.05
N GLN A 49 0.94 -2.68 5.28
CA GLN A 49 -0.27 -2.82 6.08
C GLN A 49 -1.48 -2.14 5.42
N CYS A 50 -1.32 -0.91 4.92
CA CYS A 50 -2.40 -0.18 4.25
C CYS A 50 -2.82 -0.80 2.90
N LEU A 51 -1.90 -1.45 2.18
CA LEU A 51 -2.16 -2.10 0.89
C LEU A 51 -2.49 -3.60 1.04
N GLN A 52 -2.77 -4.07 2.24
CA GLN A 52 -3.18 -5.45 2.50
C GLN A 52 -4.44 -5.79 1.70
N ILE A 53 -4.36 -6.86 0.89
CA ILE A 53 -5.45 -7.31 0.02
C ILE A 53 -6.60 -7.87 0.84
N ASN A 54 -6.31 -8.74 1.81
CA ASN A 54 -7.32 -9.29 2.69
C ASN A 54 -7.83 -8.21 3.65
N PRO A 55 -9.11 -7.76 3.53
CA PRO A 55 -9.63 -6.68 4.37
C PRO A 55 -9.61 -7.00 5.86
N ALA A 56 -9.77 -8.28 6.24
CA ALA A 56 -9.75 -8.70 7.64
C ALA A 56 -8.34 -8.60 8.28
N ARG A 57 -7.28 -8.56 7.45
CA ARG A 57 -5.90 -8.34 7.91
C ARG A 57 -5.46 -6.88 7.80
N ARG A 58 -6.29 -6.00 7.20
CA ARG A 58 -5.98 -4.59 7.06
C ARG A 58 -6.27 -3.89 8.39
N PRO A 59 -5.30 -3.20 9.00
CA PRO A 59 -5.53 -2.50 10.26
C PRO A 59 -6.53 -1.37 10.09
N THR A 60 -7.22 -1.05 11.19
CA THR A 60 -8.11 0.11 11.26
C THR A 60 -7.29 1.40 11.29
N ALA A 61 -7.95 2.53 11.03
CA ALA A 61 -7.32 3.85 11.14
C ALA A 61 -6.74 4.09 12.56
N GLN A 62 -7.44 3.66 13.61
CA GLN A 62 -6.97 3.78 14.99
C GLN A 62 -5.68 2.97 15.24
N GLN A 63 -5.59 1.76 14.69
CA GLN A 63 -4.38 0.93 14.79
C GLN A 63 -3.21 1.53 13.99
N ILE A 64 -3.48 2.04 12.78
CA ILE A 64 -2.46 2.69 11.95
C ILE A 64 -1.88 3.94 12.64
N LEU A 65 -2.70 4.73 13.35
CA LEU A 65 -2.22 5.92 14.05
C LEU A 65 -1.24 5.60 15.20
N GLN A 66 -1.25 4.36 15.70
CA GLN A 66 -0.30 3.88 16.72
C GLN A 66 1.00 3.34 16.11
N HIS A 67 1.13 3.32 14.78
CA HIS A 67 2.30 2.79 14.09
C HIS A 67 3.55 3.67 14.32
N PRO A 68 4.77 3.09 14.44
CA PRO A 68 6.02 3.83 14.63
C PRO A 68 6.34 4.91 13.60
N PHE A 69 5.67 4.88 12.45
CA PHE A 69 5.77 5.93 11.43
C PHE A 69 5.25 7.29 11.93
N PHE A 70 4.28 7.31 12.86
CA PHE A 70 3.70 8.54 13.40
C PHE A 70 4.20 8.90 14.80
N THR A 71 4.91 8.00 15.47
CA THR A 71 5.47 8.23 16.79
C THR A 71 6.98 8.51 16.65
N PHE A 72 7.32 9.78 16.52
CA PHE A 72 8.68 10.30 16.64
C PHE A 72 8.87 10.95 18.02
#